data_AF-A0A7K3NPD8-F1
#
_entry.id   AF-A0A7K3NPD8-F1
#
_cell.length_a   1.000
_cell.length_b   1.000
_cell.length_c   1.000
_cell.angle_alpha   90.00
_cell.angle_beta   90.00
_cell.angle_gamma   90.00
#
_symmetry.space_group_name_H-M   'P 1'
#
loop_
_entity.id
_entity.type
_entity.pdbx_description
1 polymer ?
#
loop_
_entity_poly.entity_id
_entity_poly.type
_entity_poly.pdbx_seq_one_letter_code
_entity_poly.pdbx_strand_id
1 'polypeptide(L)'
;MKPSHRFFQNVQCEYFPCHQGLDPAEFNCLFCFCPLYFLPDCGGNFILRSGIKDCTGCIRPHRPGGYDEIIARLRAEAARARDADLSASGSERTREG
;
A
#
# COMPACT_ATOMS: atom_id res chain seq x y z
N MET A 1 0.73 -5.44 20.52
CA MET A 1 1.09 -6.73 19.85
C MET A 1 2.60 -6.94 19.91
N LYS A 2 3.10 -8.18 19.75
CA LYS A 2 4.55 -8.44 19.62
C LYS A 2 5.03 -8.10 18.18
N PRO A 3 6.21 -7.49 18.01
CA PRO A 3 6.78 -7.26 16.68
C PRO A 3 6.92 -8.55 15.87
N SER A 4 6.64 -8.47 14.57
CA SER A 4 6.70 -9.57 13.61
C SER A 4 6.83 -9.03 12.18
N HIS A 5 6.95 -9.93 11.20
CA HIS A 5 6.93 -9.54 9.77
C HIS A 5 5.62 -8.86 9.33
N ARG A 6 4.56 -8.89 10.15
CA ARG A 6 3.23 -8.35 9.87
C ARG A 6 2.90 -7.12 10.71
N PHE A 7 3.68 -6.88 11.76
CA PHE A 7 3.39 -5.84 12.75
C PHE A 7 4.68 -5.28 13.33
N PHE A 8 4.82 -3.97 13.30
CA PHE A 8 5.88 -3.26 13.98
C PHE A 8 5.31 -1.95 14.52
N GLN A 9 5.82 -1.49 15.66
CA GLN A 9 5.39 -0.23 16.24
C GLN A 9 6.60 0.51 16.79
N ASN A 10 6.79 1.75 16.32
CA ASN A 10 7.84 2.64 16.79
C ASN A 10 7.24 3.78 17.62
N VAL A 11 6.90 3.49 18.88
CA VAL A 11 6.31 4.49 19.80
C VAL A 11 7.27 5.66 20.12
N GLN A 12 8.56 5.52 19.82
CA GLN A 12 9.56 6.57 20.02
C GLN A 12 9.69 7.51 18.81
N CYS A 13 8.99 7.25 17.70
CA CYS A 13 8.95 8.14 16.56
C CYS A 13 8.29 9.48 16.94
N GLU A 14 8.91 10.61 16.57
CA GLU A 14 8.37 11.95 16.84
C GLU A 14 6.98 12.19 16.24
N TYR A 15 6.64 11.43 15.20
CA TYR A 15 5.35 11.50 14.52
C TYR A 15 4.31 10.55 15.11
N PHE A 16 4.64 9.67 16.08
CA PHE A 16 3.72 8.64 16.54
C PHE A 16 2.61 9.20 17.47
N PRO A 17 1.32 8.84 17.25
CA PRO A 17 0.80 8.13 16.08
C PRO A 17 0.67 9.07 14.87
N CYS A 18 1.21 8.64 13.71
CA CYS A 18 1.28 9.51 12.52
C CYS A 18 -0.10 9.81 11.93
N HIS A 19 -1.09 8.93 12.20
CA HIS A 19 -2.47 9.08 11.78
C HIS A 19 -3.38 8.95 12.99
N GLN A 20 -4.36 9.83 13.10
CA GLN A 20 -5.35 9.81 14.18
C GLN A 20 -6.48 8.82 13.87
N GLY A 21 -7.23 8.41 14.89
CA GLY A 21 -8.42 7.56 14.73
C GLY A 21 -8.18 6.05 14.86
N LEU A 22 -7.02 5.64 15.38
CA LEU A 22 -6.72 4.27 15.82
C LEU A 22 -6.23 4.30 17.26
N ASP A 23 -6.50 3.23 18.01
CA ASP A 23 -5.85 3.00 19.29
C ASP A 23 -4.32 2.91 19.07
N PRO A 24 -3.50 3.72 19.76
CA PRO A 24 -2.05 3.60 19.72
C PRO A 24 -1.54 2.18 19.96
N ALA A 25 -2.21 1.34 20.76
CA ALA A 25 -1.82 -0.04 21.00
C ALA A 25 -1.97 -0.97 19.76
N GLU A 26 -2.84 -0.58 18.83
CA GLU A 26 -3.13 -1.31 17.59
C GLU A 26 -2.40 -0.74 16.36
N PHE A 27 -1.77 0.43 16.51
CA PHE A 27 -1.15 1.17 15.42
C PHE A 27 0.08 0.45 14.86
N ASN A 28 0.09 0.17 13.55
CA ASN A 28 1.16 -0.55 12.87
C ASN A 28 2.02 0.40 12.01
N CYS A 29 3.28 0.58 12.38
CA CYS A 29 4.27 1.39 11.67
C CYS A 29 4.90 0.69 10.45
N LEU A 30 4.60 -0.59 10.20
CA LEU A 30 5.25 -1.37 9.14
C LEU A 30 5.12 -0.72 7.75
N PHE A 31 4.00 -0.05 7.49
CA PHE A 31 3.76 0.73 6.28
C PHE A 31 3.58 2.22 6.60
N CYS A 32 4.55 2.81 7.32
CA CYS A 32 4.65 4.26 7.52
C CYS A 32 4.55 5.06 6.22
N PHE A 33 5.03 4.49 5.11
CA PHE A 33 4.65 4.91 3.77
C PHE A 33 3.63 3.93 3.18
N CYS A 34 2.59 4.44 2.53
CA CYS A 34 1.59 3.61 1.87
C CYS A 34 2.18 3.02 0.58
N PRO A 35 2.43 1.70 0.48
CA PRO A 35 3.01 1.11 -0.71
C PRO A 35 2.06 1.11 -1.91
N LEU A 36 0.79 1.49 -1.72
CA LEU A 36 -0.21 1.63 -2.78
C LEU A 36 -0.36 3.07 -3.30
N TYR A 37 0.50 4.00 -2.84
CA TYR A 37 0.40 5.42 -3.17
C TYR A 37 0.33 5.71 -4.68
N PHE A 38 1.03 4.90 -5.48
CA PHE A 38 1.12 5.05 -6.94
C PHE A 38 -0.15 4.65 -7.70
N LEU A 39 -1.04 3.86 -7.10
CA LEU A 39 -2.29 3.44 -7.75
C LEU A 39 -3.26 4.61 -7.76
N PRO A 40 -3.91 4.97 -8.88
CA PRO A 40 -4.94 6.01 -8.90
C PRO A 40 -6.05 5.71 -7.87
N ASP A 41 -6.61 4.51 -7.92
CA ASP A 41 -7.49 3.97 -6.88
C ASP A 41 -6.74 2.94 -6.02
N CYS A 42 -6.29 3.39 -4.84
CA CYS A 42 -5.65 2.54 -3.85
C CYS A 42 -6.64 1.98 -2.80
N GLY A 43 -7.93 2.32 -2.87
CA GLY A 43 -8.94 1.92 -1.89
C GLY A 43 -8.75 2.48 -0.48
N GLY A 44 -8.00 3.58 -0.33
CA GLY A 44 -7.81 4.29 0.93
C GLY A 44 -8.57 5.63 0.96
N ASN A 45 -8.62 6.26 2.13
CA ASN A 45 -9.35 7.52 2.35
C ASN A 45 -8.45 8.75 2.12
N PHE A 46 -7.69 8.75 1.04
CA PHE A 46 -6.86 9.91 0.68
C PHE A 46 -7.73 11.02 0.07
N ILE A 47 -7.24 12.25 0.15
CA ILE A 47 -7.76 13.37 -0.63
C ILE A 47 -6.69 13.84 -1.62
N LEU A 48 -7.09 14.39 -2.75
CA LEU A 48 -6.15 14.97 -3.71
C LEU A 48 -5.90 16.44 -3.38
N ARG A 49 -4.62 16.80 -3.20
CA ARG A 49 -4.16 18.19 -3.10
C ARG A 49 -3.18 18.44 -4.23
N SER A 50 -3.57 19.30 -5.18
CA SER A 50 -2.73 19.63 -6.35
C SER A 50 -2.23 18.39 -7.12
N GLY A 51 -3.09 17.37 -7.27
CA GLY A 51 -2.73 16.12 -7.95
C GLY A 51 -1.90 15.13 -7.12
N ILE A 52 -1.51 15.49 -5.90
CA ILE A 52 -0.75 14.66 -4.97
C ILE A 52 -1.74 14.07 -3.94
N LYS A 53 -1.56 12.81 -3.57
CA LYS A 53 -2.41 12.20 -2.54
C LYS A 53 -1.96 12.66 -1.16
N ASP A 54 -2.89 13.27 -0.44
CA ASP A 54 -2.78 13.50 1.00
C ASP A 54 -3.48 12.35 1.73
N CYS A 55 -2.69 11.56 2.44
CA CYS A 55 -3.12 10.39 3.19
C CYS A 55 -3.25 10.66 4.69
N THR A 56 -3.14 11.89 5.19
CA THR A 56 -3.14 12.19 6.65
C THR A 56 -4.38 11.66 7.38
N GLY A 57 -5.52 11.49 6.70
CA GLY A 57 -6.74 10.86 7.26
C GLY A 57 -6.88 9.35 7.02
N CYS A 58 -5.89 8.70 6.41
CA CYS A 58 -5.97 7.30 5.99
C CYS A 58 -5.27 6.36 6.98
N ILE A 59 -6.05 5.54 7.67
CA ILE A 59 -5.53 4.56 8.64
C ILE A 59 -5.33 3.15 8.05
N ARG A 60 -5.62 2.96 6.76
CA ARG A 60 -5.59 1.65 6.09
C ARG A 60 -4.29 0.87 6.29
N PRO A 61 -3.08 1.46 6.13
CA PRO A 61 -1.83 0.74 6.38
C PRO A 61 -1.54 0.50 7.87
N HIS A 62 -2.20 1.24 8.76
CA HIS A 62 -1.86 1.30 10.19
C HIS A 62 -2.77 0.45 11.07
N ARG A 63 -3.93 0.02 10.57
CA ARG A 63 -4.87 -0.78 11.36
C ARG A 63 -4.52 -2.27 11.40
N PRO A 64 -5.02 -3.01 12.40
CA PRO A 64 -5.03 -4.47 12.36
C PRO A 64 -5.60 -5.00 11.03
N GLY A 65 -4.95 -6.03 10.47
CA GLY A 65 -5.29 -6.58 9.16
C GLY A 65 -4.79 -5.77 7.95
N GLY A 66 -4.35 -4.52 8.14
CA GLY A 66 -3.87 -3.65 7.05
C GLY A 66 -2.70 -4.26 6.28
N TYR A 67 -1.82 -5.04 6.95
CA TYR A 67 -0.74 -5.76 6.30
C TYR A 67 -1.24 -6.73 5.21
N ASP A 68 -2.20 -7.59 5.55
CA ASP A 68 -2.71 -8.59 4.61
C ASP A 68 -3.37 -7.96 3.41
N GLU A 69 -4.21 -6.96 3.66
CA GLU A 69 -4.95 -6.28 2.61
C GLU A 69 -4.04 -5.53 1.63
N ILE A 70 -2.94 -4.97 2.14
CA ILE A 70 -1.93 -4.31 1.32
C ILE A 70 -1.14 -5.33 0.49
N ILE A 71 -0.65 -6.39 1.12
CA ILE A 71 0.10 -7.43 0.41
C ILE A 71 -0.77 -8.12 -0.64
N ALA A 72 -2.03 -8.41 -0.33
CA ALA A 72 -2.99 -8.97 -1.29
C ALA A 72 -3.19 -8.04 -2.49
N ARG A 73 -3.38 -6.73 -2.24
CA ARG A 73 -3.51 -5.74 -3.33
C ARG A 73 -2.25 -5.67 -4.17
N LEU A 74 -1.06 -5.59 -3.56
CA LEU A 74 0.21 -5.55 -4.27
C LEU A 74 0.42 -6.78 -5.16
N ARG A 75 0.09 -7.99 -4.67
CA ARG A 75 0.18 -9.22 -5.47
C ARG A 75 -0.76 -9.18 -6.68
N ALA A 76 -1.98 -8.68 -6.51
CA ALA A 76 -2.94 -8.53 -7.59
C ALA A 76 -2.43 -7.53 -8.65
N GLU A 77 -1.92 -6.38 -8.24
CA GLU A 77 -1.35 -5.39 -9.17
C GLU A 77 -0.10 -5.91 -9.89
N ALA A 78 0.77 -6.63 -9.18
CA ALA A 78 1.94 -7.26 -9.79
C ALA A 78 1.53 -8.34 -10.82
N ALA A 79 0.44 -9.08 -10.59
CA ALA A 79 -0.09 -10.01 -11.57
C ALA A 79 -0.61 -9.28 -12.82
N ARG A 80 -1.45 -8.26 -12.63
CA ARG A 80 -1.97 -7.43 -13.73
C ARG A 80 -0.86 -6.82 -14.57
N ALA A 81 0.20 -6.31 -13.92
CA ALA A 81 1.34 -5.71 -14.62
C ALA A 81 2.08 -6.74 -15.50
N ARG A 82 2.32 -7.95 -14.99
CA ARG A 82 2.93 -9.03 -15.79
C ARG A 82 2.03 -9.46 -16.95
N ASP A 83 0.73 -9.59 -16.72
CA ASP A 83 -0.21 -10.00 -17.77
C ASP A 83 -0.30 -8.94 -18.88
N ALA A 84 -0.30 -7.66 -18.50
CA ALA A 84 -0.24 -6.54 -19.43
C ALA A 84 1.05 -6.59 -20.27
N ASP A 85 2.21 -6.79 -19.64
CA ASP A 85 3.51 -6.91 -20.32
C ASP A 85 3.56 -8.11 -21.28
N LEU A 86 3.01 -9.26 -20.88
CA LEU A 86 2.88 -10.44 -21.75
C LEU A 86 1.94 -10.18 -22.94
N SER A 87 0.84 -9.45 -22.73
CA SER A 87 -0.07 -9.10 -23.83
C SER A 87 0.55 -8.09 -24.81
N ALA A 88 1.37 -7.15 -24.31
CA ALA A 88 2.08 -6.19 -25.13
C ALA A 88 3.22 -6.84 -25.94
N SER A 89 4.00 -7.72 -25.30
CA SER A 89 5.09 -8.47 -25.94
C SER A 89 4.62 -9.63 -26.83
N GLY A 90 3.38 -10.10 -26.66
CA GLY A 90 2.73 -11.08 -27.53
C GLY A 90 2.47 -10.59 -28.96
N SER A 91 2.52 -9.27 -29.19
CA SER A 91 2.37 -8.64 -30.51
C SER A 91 3.64 -8.71 -31.38
N GLU A 92 4.79 -9.14 -30.86
CA GLU A 92 6.08 -9.07 -31.56
C GLU A 92 6.65 -10.43 -31.99
N ARG A 93 5.96 -11.55 -31.72
CA ARG A 93 6.45 -12.91 -32.07
C ARG A 93 5.78 -13.57 -33.29
N THR A 94 5.29 -12.77 -34.24
CA THR A 94 4.92 -13.27 -35.57
C THR A 94 5.57 -12.43 -36.67
N ARG A 95 6.90 -12.47 -36.78
CA ARG A 95 7.61 -12.18 -38.03
C ARG A 95 8.90 -12.98 -38.02
N GLU A 96 9.20 -13.55 -39.18
CA GLU A 96 10.27 -14.51 -39.51
C GLU A 96 9.86 -15.96 -39.15
N GLY A 97 9.46 -16.81 -40.10
CA GLY A 97 9.84 -16.91 -41.51
C GLY A 97 10.68 -18.17 -41.68
#